data_AF-A0A924QVF0-F1
#
_entry.id   AF-A0A924QVF0-F1
#
_cell.length_a   1.000
_cell.length_b   1.000
_cell.length_c   1.000
_cell.angle_alpha   90.00
_cell.angle_beta   90.00
_cell.angle_gamma   90.00
#
_symmetry.space_group_name_H-M   'P 1'
#
loop_
_entity.id
_entity.type
_entity.pdbx_description
1 polymer ?
#
loop_
_entity_poly.entity_id
_entity_poly.type
_entity_poly.pdbx_seq_one_letter_code
_entity_poly.pdbx_strand_id
1 'polypeptide(L)'
;MAKKVDRNTLIGIGLAIAAAIIWSGNFVIAKSISPIVPPVTLAFLRWGFATLLIAPIAWKKYQQEKQIVWQHKGYFLLVAFTGFTCYNVFLYIAGHYTTAINLALIGSVSAPIFAVAIAAIFFNDKIP
;
A
#
# COMPACT_ATOMS: atom_id res chain seq x y z
N MET A 1 23.35 -6.26 -29.83
CA MET A 1 22.12 -5.62 -30.34
C MET A 1 21.41 -4.94 -29.17
N ALA A 2 21.48 -3.60 -29.07
CA ALA A 2 20.77 -2.86 -28.02
C ALA A 2 19.27 -2.84 -28.36
N LYS A 3 18.45 -3.53 -27.55
CA LYS A 3 16.99 -3.54 -27.69
C LYS A 3 16.50 -2.09 -27.51
N LYS A 4 15.99 -1.49 -28.59
CA LYS A 4 15.49 -0.10 -28.60
C LYS A 4 14.41 0.00 -27.52
N VAL A 5 14.68 0.76 -26.46
CA VAL A 5 13.75 0.88 -25.32
C VAL A 5 12.49 1.59 -25.83
N ASP A 6 11.35 0.93 -25.72
CA ASP A 6 10.07 1.46 -26.15
C ASP A 6 9.67 2.68 -25.31
N ARG A 7 8.91 3.62 -25.91
CA ARG A 7 8.45 4.83 -25.23
C ARG A 7 7.63 4.50 -23.99
N ASN A 8 6.83 3.43 -24.05
CA ASN A 8 6.04 2.97 -22.90
C ASN A 8 6.92 2.41 -21.78
N THR A 9 8.03 1.74 -22.12
CA THR A 9 9.01 1.29 -21.13
C THR A 9 9.70 2.48 -20.44
N LEU A 10 10.06 3.52 -21.19
CA LEU A 10 10.63 4.75 -20.61
C LEU A 10 9.63 5.47 -19.70
N ILE A 11 8.38 5.60 -20.12
CA ILE A 11 7.31 6.19 -19.28
C ILE A 11 7.10 5.33 -18.02
N GLY A 12 7.06 4.00 -18.16
CA GLY A 12 6.93 3.08 -17.04
C GLY A 12 8.07 3.20 -16.02
N ILE A 13 9.31 3.26 -16.51
CA ILE A 13 10.49 3.50 -15.65
C ILE A 13 10.37 4.86 -14.95
N GLY A 14 9.99 5.91 -15.66
CA GLY A 14 9.79 7.24 -15.09
C GLY A 14 8.73 7.26 -13.98
N LEU A 15 7.59 6.60 -14.20
CA LEU A 15 6.53 6.45 -13.21
C LEU A 15 6.98 5.64 -11.99
N ALA A 16 7.77 4.57 -12.19
CA ALA A 16 8.29 3.76 -11.11
C ALA A 16 9.27 4.54 -10.22
N ILE A 17 10.17 5.33 -10.83
CA ILE A 17 11.09 6.21 -10.11
C ILE A 17 10.31 7.28 -9.33
N ALA A 18 9.32 7.91 -9.96
CA ALA A 18 8.47 8.89 -9.29
C ALA A 18 7.72 8.27 -8.10
N ALA A 19 7.16 7.07 -8.27
CA ALA A 19 6.51 6.33 -7.20
C ALA A 19 7.49 6.03 -6.04
N ALA A 20 8.71 5.58 -6.34
CA ALA A 20 9.73 5.31 -5.34
C ALA A 20 10.10 6.58 -4.55
N ILE A 21 10.26 7.73 -5.22
CA ILE A 21 10.55 9.01 -4.56
C ILE A 21 9.39 9.44 -3.67
N ILE A 22 8.15 9.38 -4.16
CA ILE A 22 6.95 9.78 -3.41
C ILE A 22 6.77 8.90 -2.17
N TRP A 23 6.92 7.59 -2.30
CA TRP A 23 6.78 6.66 -1.19
C TRP A 23 7.95 6.74 -0.21
N SER A 24 9.18 6.90 -0.69
CA SER A 24 10.34 7.12 0.20
C SER A 24 10.19 8.42 1.00
N GLY A 25 9.80 9.51 0.34
CA GLY A 25 9.50 10.78 1.01
C GLY A 25 8.38 10.65 2.03
N ASN A 26 7.38 9.80 1.78
CA ASN A 26 6.32 9.51 2.73
C ASN A 26 6.85 8.93 4.05
N PHE A 27 7.77 7.96 3.98
CA PHE A 27 8.38 7.35 5.18
C PHE A 27 9.21 8.35 5.99
N VAL A 28 9.94 9.24 5.31
CA VAL A 28 10.73 10.30 5.96
C VAL A 28 9.82 11.28 6.69
N ILE A 29 8.78 11.78 6.03
CA ILE A 29 7.81 12.71 6.63
C ILE A 29 7.06 12.03 7.79
N ALA A 30 6.65 10.78 7.62
CA ALA A 30 5.99 10.01 8.67
C ALA A 30 6.88 9.87 9.91
N LYS A 31 8.18 9.62 9.75
CA LYS A 31 9.14 9.57 10.87
C LYS A 31 9.31 10.93 11.53
N SER A 32 9.38 12.02 10.76
CA SER A 32 9.52 13.38 11.31
C SER A 32 8.30 13.83 12.12
N ILE A 33 7.09 13.37 11.75
CA ILE A 33 5.83 13.74 12.42
C ILE A 33 5.48 12.76 13.56
N SER A 34 6.06 11.55 13.55
CA SER A 34 5.87 10.51 14.58
C SER A 34 6.03 10.97 16.05
N PRO A 35 6.91 11.95 16.41
CA PRO A 35 6.99 12.47 17.78
C PRO A 35 5.81 13.37 18.18
N ILE A 36 5.12 13.97 17.20
CA ILE A 36 4.10 15.01 17.41
C ILE A 36 2.70 14.43 17.32
N VAL A 37 2.48 13.51 16.38
CA VAL A 37 1.18 12.90 16.11
C VAL A 37 1.31 11.39 16.25
N PRO A 38 0.47 10.74 17.08
CA PRO A 38 0.42 9.29 17.14
C PRO A 38 0.20 8.70 15.74
N PRO A 39 0.95 7.67 15.34
CA PRO A 39 0.94 7.20 13.96
C PRO A 39 -0.41 6.67 13.49
N VAL A 40 -1.18 6.05 14.40
CA VAL A 40 -2.53 5.56 14.11
C VAL A 40 -3.45 6.73 13.75
N THR A 41 -3.32 7.86 14.45
CA THR A 41 -4.06 9.08 14.15
C THR A 41 -3.64 9.66 12.80
N LEU A 42 -2.34 9.68 12.49
CA LEU A 42 -1.85 10.14 11.19
C LEU A 42 -2.40 9.29 10.03
N ALA A 43 -2.36 7.97 10.17
CA ALA A 43 -2.92 7.04 9.19
C ALA A 43 -4.44 7.22 9.04
N PHE A 44 -5.15 7.32 10.16
CA PHE A 44 -6.60 7.55 10.18
C PHE A 44 -6.98 8.85 9.50
N LEU A 45 -6.28 9.96 9.80
CA LEU A 45 -6.53 11.25 9.18
C LEU A 45 -6.23 11.21 7.67
N ARG A 46 -5.10 10.63 7.27
CA ARG A 46 -4.71 10.52 5.86
C ARG A 46 -5.74 9.75 5.05
N TRP A 47 -6.10 8.56 5.51
CA TRP A 47 -7.01 7.69 4.78
C TRP A 47 -8.47 8.12 4.92
N GLY A 48 -8.88 8.63 6.09
CA GLY A 48 -10.21 9.20 6.29
C GLY A 48 -10.45 10.42 5.40
N PHE A 49 -9.47 11.34 5.32
CA PHE A 49 -9.57 12.50 4.44
C PHE A 49 -9.57 12.10 2.96
N ALA A 50 -8.73 11.15 2.55
CA ALA A 50 -8.74 10.60 1.20
C ALA A 50 -10.09 9.95 0.86
N THR A 51 -10.66 9.17 1.79
CA THR A 51 -11.99 8.57 1.62
C THR A 51 -13.06 9.64 1.51
N LEU A 52 -13.03 10.71 2.32
CA LEU A 52 -14.00 11.80 2.23
C LEU A 52 -13.94 12.52 0.89
N LEU A 53 -12.74 12.76 0.36
CA LEU A 53 -12.57 13.40 -0.95
C LEU A 53 -12.99 12.51 -2.12
N ILE A 54 -12.70 11.22 -2.04
CA ILE A 54 -13.00 10.25 -3.10
C ILE A 54 -14.46 9.78 -3.04
N ALA A 55 -15.06 9.74 -1.85
CA ALA A 55 -16.42 9.28 -1.62
C ALA A 55 -17.44 9.90 -2.59
N PRO A 56 -17.54 11.22 -2.81
CA PRO A 56 -18.53 11.79 -3.72
C PRO A 56 -18.34 11.36 -5.17
N ILE A 57 -17.09 11.14 -5.60
CA ILE A 57 -16.75 10.71 -6.96
C ILE A 57 -17.08 9.22 -7.14
N ALA A 58 -16.72 8.40 -6.16
CA ALA A 58 -16.95 6.96 -6.16
C ALA A 58 -18.40 6.58 -5.81
N TRP A 59 -19.20 7.50 -5.27
CA TRP A 59 -20.55 7.22 -4.75
C TRP A 59 -21.47 6.61 -5.79
N LYS A 60 -21.46 7.15 -7.02
CA LYS A 60 -22.32 6.65 -8.10
C LYS A 60 -22.01 5.20 -8.46
N LYS A 61 -20.73 4.84 -8.57
CA LYS A 61 -20.29 3.46 -8.81
C LYS A 61 -20.58 2.54 -7.62
N TYR A 62 -20.35 3.03 -6.40
CA TYR A 62 -20.65 2.26 -5.20
C TYR A 62 -22.12 1.88 -5.11
N GLN A 63 -23.04 2.79 -5.44
CA GLN A 63 -24.48 2.48 -5.43
C GLN A 63 -24.87 1.40 -6.45
N GLN A 64 -24.24 1.40 -7.63
CA GLN A 64 -24.49 0.39 -8.66
C GLN A 64 -24.01 -1.00 -8.25
N GLU A 65 -22.90 -1.10 -7.53
CA GLU A 65 -22.29 -2.38 -7.13
C GLU A 65 -22.49 -2.75 -5.66
N LYS A 66 -23.30 -1.96 -4.92
CA LYS A 66 -23.52 -2.13 -3.49
C LYS A 66 -23.93 -3.56 -3.17
N GLN A 67 -24.85 -4.15 -3.94
CA GLN A 67 -25.32 -5.51 -3.69
C GLN A 67 -24.19 -6.55 -3.66
N ILE A 68 -23.21 -6.45 -4.56
CA ILE A 68 -22.04 -7.36 -4.62
C ILE A 68 -21.16 -7.19 -3.39
N VAL A 69 -20.92 -5.93 -2.99
CA VAL A 69 -20.12 -5.60 -1.80
C VAL A 69 -20.77 -6.17 -0.53
N TRP A 70 -22.08 -6.05 -0.39
CA TRP A 70 -22.80 -6.54 0.78
C TRP A 70 -22.91 -8.07 0.83
N GLN A 71 -22.99 -8.73 -0.34
CA GLN A 71 -22.92 -10.20 -0.44
C GLN A 71 -21.56 -10.73 0.03
N HIS A 72 -20.46 -10.02 -0.27
CA HIS A 72 -19.09 -10.42 0.09
C HIS A 72 -18.51 -9.63 1.25
N LYS A 73 -19.36 -9.05 2.11
CA LYS A 73 -18.93 -8.16 3.21
C LYS A 73 -17.85 -8.77 4.11
N GLY A 74 -17.91 -10.09 4.35
CA GLY A 74 -16.92 -10.80 5.16
C GLY A 74 -15.53 -10.79 4.54
N TYR A 75 -15.45 -10.99 3.22
CA TYR A 75 -14.19 -10.91 2.47
C TYR A 75 -13.64 -9.48 2.47
N PHE A 76 -14.47 -8.49 2.18
CA PHE A 76 -14.07 -7.08 2.22
C PHE A 76 -13.58 -6.66 3.60
N LEU A 77 -14.27 -7.08 4.67
CA LEU A 77 -13.84 -6.83 6.05
C LEU A 77 -12.52 -7.52 6.37
N LEU A 78 -12.35 -8.77 5.96
CA LEU A 78 -11.09 -9.50 6.17
C LEU A 78 -9.93 -8.80 5.48
N VAL A 79 -10.07 -8.46 4.19
CA VAL A 79 -9.00 -7.81 3.42
C VAL A 79 -8.73 -6.40 3.94
N ALA A 80 -9.76 -5.63 4.28
CA ALA A 80 -9.57 -4.31 4.86
C ALA A 80 -8.87 -4.38 6.23
N PHE A 81 -9.25 -5.34 7.08
CA PHE A 81 -8.66 -5.50 8.39
C PHE A 81 -7.21 -6.01 8.32
N THR A 82 -6.98 -7.14 7.64
CA THR A 82 -5.67 -7.79 7.61
C THR A 82 -4.69 -7.08 6.68
N GLY A 83 -5.15 -6.72 5.48
CA GLY A 83 -4.31 -6.14 4.45
C GLY A 83 -4.04 -4.66 4.68
N PHE A 84 -5.05 -3.88 5.05
CA PHE A 84 -4.91 -2.43 5.16
C PHE A 84 -4.66 -1.98 6.60
N THR A 85 -5.54 -2.31 7.55
CA THR A 85 -5.42 -1.85 8.94
C THR A 85 -4.21 -2.45 9.65
N CYS A 86 -4.10 -3.77 9.71
CA CYS A 86 -2.99 -4.43 10.41
C CYS A 86 -1.64 -4.07 9.78
N TYR A 87 -1.52 -4.06 8.46
CA TYR A 87 -0.30 -3.64 7.78
C TYR A 87 0.11 -2.22 8.16
N ASN A 88 -0.77 -1.23 8.04
CA ASN A 88 -0.44 0.14 8.39
C ASN A 88 -0.06 0.26 9.87
N VAL A 89 -0.87 -0.31 10.78
CA VAL A 89 -0.59 -0.25 12.22
C VAL A 89 0.76 -0.87 12.56
N PHE A 90 1.07 -2.08 12.08
CA PHE A 90 2.35 -2.73 12.35
C PHE A 90 3.53 -2.02 11.70
N LEU A 91 3.36 -1.52 10.48
CA LEU A 91 4.40 -0.74 9.79
C LEU A 91 4.73 0.51 10.61
N TYR A 92 3.71 1.22 11.09
CA TYR A 92 3.92 2.40 11.92
C TYR A 92 4.53 2.08 13.30
N ILE A 93 4.11 0.99 13.95
CA ILE A 93 4.73 0.52 15.20
C ILE A 93 6.21 0.22 14.95
N ALA A 94 6.54 -0.54 13.90
CA ALA A 94 7.93 -0.81 13.52
C ALA A 94 8.71 0.49 13.29
N GLY A 95 8.05 1.52 12.73
CA GLY A 95 8.61 2.85 12.56
C GLY A 95 9.01 3.59 13.84
N HIS A 96 8.45 3.25 15.00
CA HIS A 96 8.93 3.76 16.28
C HIS A 96 10.23 3.07 16.71
N TYR A 97 10.36 1.76 16.45
CA TYR A 97 11.53 0.96 16.84
C TYR A 97 12.69 1.02 15.83
N THR A 98 12.45 1.50 14.60
CA THR A 98 13.43 1.45 13.52
C THR A 98 13.60 2.79 12.79
N THR A 99 14.60 2.85 11.89
CA THR A 99 14.87 4.01 11.04
C THR A 99 13.97 4.02 9.80
N ALA A 100 13.78 5.19 9.18
CA ALA A 100 12.99 5.31 7.95
C ALA A 100 13.54 4.44 6.80
N ILE A 101 14.86 4.24 6.76
CA ILE A 101 15.53 3.37 5.78
C ILE A 101 15.09 1.91 5.96
N ASN A 102 15.11 1.40 7.19
CA ASN A 102 14.70 0.02 7.48
C ASN A 102 13.20 -0.21 7.20
N LEU A 103 12.35 0.78 7.49
CA LEU A 103 10.94 0.79 7.10
C LEU A 103 10.75 0.64 5.59
N ALA A 104 11.46 1.46 4.80
CA ALA A 104 11.39 1.42 3.34
C ALA A 104 11.88 0.07 2.78
N LEU A 105 12.93 -0.51 3.40
CA LEU A 105 13.42 -1.84 3.04
C LEU A 105 12.40 -2.94 3.34
N ILE A 106 11.74 -2.92 4.50
CA ILE A 106 10.69 -3.89 4.83
C ILE A 106 9.54 -3.79 3.81
N GLY A 107 9.09 -2.58 3.49
CA GLY A 107 8.02 -2.36 2.52
C GLY A 107 8.38 -2.78 1.09
N SER A 108 9.64 -2.60 0.68
CA SER A 108 10.06 -2.81 -0.72
C SER A 108 10.65 -4.20 -0.99
N VAL A 109 11.28 -4.83 0.01
CA VAL A 109 11.99 -6.11 -0.14
C VAL A 109 11.20 -7.24 0.51
N SER A 110 10.72 -7.06 1.73
CA SER A 110 10.02 -8.14 2.45
C SER A 110 8.63 -8.40 1.87
N ALA A 111 7.89 -7.36 1.50
CA ALA A 111 6.54 -7.50 0.94
C ALA A 111 6.48 -8.42 -0.30
N PRO A 112 7.31 -8.25 -1.36
CA PRO A 112 7.30 -9.15 -2.51
C PRO A 112 7.78 -10.57 -2.16
N ILE A 113 8.74 -10.74 -1.24
CA ILE A 113 9.19 -12.07 -0.81
C ILE A 113 8.04 -12.84 -0.14
N PHE A 114 7.35 -12.22 0.83
CA PHE A 114 6.21 -12.85 1.48
C PHE A 114 5.04 -13.05 0.51
N ALA A 115 4.80 -12.12 -0.41
CA ALA A 115 3.77 -12.27 -1.43
C ALA A 115 4.04 -13.49 -2.33
N VAL A 116 5.27 -13.65 -2.82
CA VAL A 116 5.66 -14.82 -3.64
C VAL A 116 5.61 -16.10 -2.83
N ALA A 117 6.07 -16.11 -1.58
CA ALA A 117 6.03 -17.29 -0.72
C ALA A 117 4.59 -17.75 -0.43
N ILE A 118 3.70 -16.82 -0.09
CA ILE A 118 2.28 -17.10 0.14
C ILE A 118 1.62 -17.55 -1.17
N ALA A 119 1.93 -16.90 -2.30
CA ALA A 119 1.41 -17.29 -3.60
C ALA A 119 1.85 -18.71 -3.98
N ALA A 120 3.12 -19.08 -3.76
CA ALA A 120 3.62 -20.43 -4.00
C ALA A 120 2.89 -21.48 -3.14
N ILE A 121 2.60 -21.15 -1.87
CA ILE A 121 1.88 -22.06 -0.96
C ILE A 121 0.41 -22.23 -1.37
N PHE A 122 -0.27 -21.15 -1.75
CA PHE A 122 -1.72 -21.18 -2.05
C PHE A 122 -2.04 -21.59 -3.48
N PHE A 123 -1.23 -21.17 -4.46
CA PHE A 123 -1.47 -21.44 -5.88
C PHE A 123 -0.66 -22.64 -6.41
N ASN A 124 0.27 -23.19 -5.62
CA ASN A 124 1.13 -24.32 -6.00
C ASN A 124 1.93 -24.07 -7.31
N ASP A 125 2.10 -22.79 -7.68
CA ASP A 125 2.86 -22.39 -8.86
C ASP A 125 4.37 -22.54 -8.59
N LYS A 126 5.09 -23.14 -9.55
CA LYS A 126 6.55 -23.23 -9.51
C LYS A 126 7.12 -21.83 -9.67
N ILE A 127 7.77 -21.36 -8.60
CA ILE A 127 8.53 -20.10 -8.58
C ILE A 127 9.60 -20.18 -9.69
N PRO A 128 9.58 -19.30 -10.70
CA PRO A 128 10.65 -19.24 -11.71
C PRO A 128 11.96 -18.67 -11.15
#